data_AF-B7JNX8-F1
#
_entry.id   AF-B7JNX8-F1
#
_cell.length_a   1.000
_cell.length_b   1.000
_cell.length_c   1.000
_cell.angle_alpha   90.00
_cell.angle_beta   90.00
_cell.angle_gamma   90.00
#
_symmetry.space_group_name_H-M   'P 1'
#
loop_
_entity.id
_entity.type
_entity.pdbx_description
1 polymer ?
#
loop_
_entity_poly.entity_id
_entity_poly.type
_entity_poly.pdbx_seq_one_letter_code
_entity_poly.pdbx_strand_id
1 'polypeptide(L)' 'MNWFETVKLYYDWECYDDNDVLDYYKWGYITGNQFIEITGEEIPTT' A
#
# COMPACT_ATOMS: atom_id res chain seq x y z
N MET A 1 -2.19 14.60 -6.36
CA MET A 1 -1.88 13.19 -6.64
C MET A 1 -2.70 12.34 -5.69
N ASN A 2 -3.47 11.37 -6.18
CA ASN A 2 -4.16 10.42 -5.31
C ASN A 2 -3.22 9.23 -5.07
N TRP A 3 -2.52 9.23 -3.94
CA TRP A 3 -1.52 8.20 -3.63
C TRP A 3 -2.12 6.80 -3.59
N PHE A 4 -3.36 6.67 -3.12
CA PHE A 4 -4.04 5.37 -3.08
C PHE A 4 -4.22 4.78 -4.48
N GLU A 5 -4.75 5.57 -5.43
CA GLU A 5 -4.93 5.13 -6.82
C GLU A 5 -3.60 4.80 -7.49
N THR A 6 -2.57 5.62 -7.24
CA THR A 6 -1.23 5.37 -7.77
C THR A 6 -0.65 4.06 -7.22
N VAL A 7 -0.57 3.91 -5.91
CA VAL A 7 0.05 2.72 -5.28
C VAL A 7 -0.71 1.45 -5.69
N LYS A 8 -2.04 1.48 -5.71
CA LYS A 8 -2.86 0.36 -6.17
C LYS A 8 -2.56 -0.03 -7.62
N LEU A 9 -2.46 0.94 -8.52
CA LEU A 9 -2.14 0.68 -9.93
C LEU A 9 -0.76 0.01 -10.11
N TYR A 10 0.25 0.50 -9.40
CA TYR A 10 1.61 -0.08 -9.47
C TYR A 10 1.67 -1.46 -8.81
N TYR A 11 0.90 -1.69 -7.74
CA TYR A 11 0.77 -3.01 -7.12
C TYR A 11 0.05 -4.00 -8.07
N ASP A 12 -1.06 -3.59 -8.69
CA ASP A 12 -1.80 -4.40 -9.67
C ASP A 12 -0.96 -4.75 -10.92
N TRP A 13 0.04 -3.92 -11.24
CA TRP A 13 1.01 -4.17 -12.31
C TRP A 13 2.22 -5.00 -11.87
N GLU A 14 2.20 -5.53 -10.64
CA GLU A 14 3.30 -6.27 -10.04
C GLU A 14 4.62 -5.48 -10.01
N CYS A 15 4.53 -4.14 -10.04
CA CYS A 15 5.67 -3.24 -9.90
C CYS A 15 6.02 -3.01 -8.43
N TYR A 16 5.04 -3.17 -7.53
CA TYR A 16 5.18 -3.06 -6.09
C TYR A 16 4.79 -4.37 -5.41
N ASP A 17 5.46 -4.68 -4.31
CA ASP A 17 5.09 -5.75 -3.38
C ASP A 17 4.48 -5.19 -2.07
N ASP A 18 4.10 -6.08 -1.16
CA ASP A 18 3.52 -5.68 0.14
C ASP A 18 4.44 -4.76 0.95
N ASN A 19 5.76 -4.90 0.84
CA ASN A 19 6.72 -4.05 1.54
C ASN A 19 6.74 -2.65 0.94
N ASP A 20 6.68 -2.53 -0.39
CA ASP A 20 6.56 -1.24 -1.05
C ASP A 20 5.29 -0.51 -0.59
N VAL A 21 4.14 -1.20 -0.56
CA VAL A 21 2.87 -0.62 -0.07
C VAL A 21 2.95 -0.27 1.42
N LEU A 22 3.65 -1.09 2.22
CA LEU A 22 3.89 -0.82 3.64
C LEU A 22 4.71 0.44 3.86
N ASP A 23 5.68 0.73 3.00
CA ASP A 23 6.47 1.97 3.08
C ASP A 23 5.60 3.20 2.80
N TYR A 24 4.67 3.13 1.83
CA TYR A 24 3.69 4.20 1.61
C TYR A 24 2.76 4.42 2.82
N TYR A 25 2.37 3.35 3.52
CA TYR A 25 1.65 3.46 4.78
C TYR A 25 2.49 4.13 5.87
N LYS A 26 3.73 3.67 6.07
CA LYS A 26 4.67 4.23 7.08
C LYS A 26 5.01 5.70 6.83
N TRP A 27 5.07 6.11 5.57
CA TRP A 27 5.27 7.51 5.18
C TRP A 27 4.01 8.36 5.31
N GLY A 28 2.86 7.75 5.60
CA GLY A 28 1.58 8.45 5.77
C GLY A 28 0.92 8.88 4.46
N TYR A 29 1.30 8.29 3.33
CA TYR A 29 0.68 8.58 2.03
C TYR A 29 -0.63 7.82 1.82
N ILE A 30 -0.77 6.66 2.44
CA ILE A 30 -2.00 5.87 2.49
C ILE A 30 -2.35 5.50 3.93
N THR A 31 -3.62 5.23 4.16
CA THR A 31 -4.14 4.78 5.47
C THR A 31 -3.98 3.28 5.64
N GLY A 32 -4.11 2.79 6.88
CA GLY A 32 -4.09 1.35 7.14
C GLY A 32 -5.18 0.57 6.40
N ASN A 33 -6.39 1.13 6.28
CA ASN A 33 -7.46 0.50 5.51
C ASN A 33 -7.12 0.42 4.01
N GLN A 34 -6.40 1.41 3.48
CA GLN A 34 -5.94 1.41 2.09
C GLN A 34 -4.82 0.41 1.85
N PHE A 35 -3.90 0.24 2.81
CA PHE A 35 -2.92 -0.85 2.77
C PHE A 35 -3.64 -2.21 2.66
N ILE A 36 -4.58 -2.48 3.59
CA ILE A 36 -5.35 -3.74 3.61
C ILE A 36 -6.13 -3.94 2.31
N GLU A 37 -6.69 -2.87 1.72
CA GLU A 37 -7.41 -2.98 0.44
C GLU A 37 -6.49 -3.32 -0.74
N ILE A 38 -5.25 -2.83 -0.74
CA ILE A 38 -4.28 -3.07 -1.81
C ILE A 38 -3.69 -4.48 -1.70
N THR A 39 -3.20 -4.85 -0.52
CA THR A 39 -2.42 -6.08 -0.32
C THR A 39 -3.32 -7.27 0.06
N GLY A 40 -4.46 -7.03 0.70
CA GLY A 40 -5.28 -8.07 1.32
C GLY A 40 -4.73 -8.57 2.66
N GLU A 41 -3.60 -8.02 3.12
CA GLU A 41 -2.88 -8.45 4.32
C GLU A 41 -3.11 -7.50 5.50
N GLU A 42 -2.96 -8.01 6.72
CA GLU A 42 -2.93 -7.17 7.92
C GLU A 42 -1.62 -6.37 7.99
N ILE A 43 -1.67 -5.19 8.60
CA ILE A 43 -0.46 -4.38 8.81
C ILE A 43 0.45 -5.13 9.79
N PRO A 44 1.72 -5.40 9.45
CA PRO A 44 2.64 -6.08 10.33
C PRO A 44 2.78 -5.33 11.66
N THR A 45 2.45 -5.99 12.77
CA THR A 45 2.74 -5.49 14.11
C THR A 45 4.20 -5.83 14.43
N THR A 46 5.12 -4.91 14.18
CA THR A 46 6.51 -5.01 14.70
C THR A 46 6.53 -5.07 16.22
#